data_AF-A0A242LSX3-F1
#
_entry.id   AF-A0A242LSX3-F1
#
_cell.length_a   1.000
_cell.length_b   1.000
_cell.length_c   1.000
_cell.angle_alpha   90.00
_cell.angle_beta   90.00
_cell.angle_gamma   90.00
#
_symmetry.space_group_name_H-M   'P 1'
#
loop_
_entity.id
_entity.type
_entity.pdbx_description
1 polymer ?
#
loop_
_entity_poly.entity_id
_entity_poly.type
_entity_poly.pdbx_seq_one_letter_code
_entity_poly.pdbx_strand_id
1 'polypeptide(L)'
;MAVEQIKETDTLNQGRVKINAILDQSNASSEKVNDYQDQLKEGIAEAKKIADEAGKEAVEIATEAGNKANETANQALSNSKTAITTADQAVSTANNNKQEFDTLRNDFDQLVAESGDSNPEIVQARTDTQGIKQATLANRLQIDFANRMTKAEGISLLVGDSNIKIMMDFVGKTAGNTATNPNKYFSDFTAKTLKKPTDTWNEVSQADYNKLASRDDSGVSTGSTQSGVIPQQRGEFNIIEIVKALIPQIFEGMDKEQSVTFIKNNFISFTINERLKGTSPNNKNIKVSTYLQSSDSWSTQIQEAAAEFKDFAVQINDKNFITNEGFVHLINYTDPSNGVTSSNIETDYSGIQIELSVNAQDILEKSGFAKSADINKKIDDHVDDKNNPHGVTKKQVGLENVGNYSFANDGEAVAGTSSTKYMHPKNVSDAIKGQAVTQTGDQFIAGVKDFTGGLQASGLPVTAGYVSKAITDADRADLNNITEVNGLITRIGNLVFVAFNFKCSNWASGVETRWIIKVPTGYRRDSGLPAQIPLVLTRNANQSADARAVIDQSNIIQAKSGNGSSYISGMWVTNDEWPN
;
A
#
# COMPACT_ATOMS: atom_id res chain seq x y z
N MET A 1 -105.35 33.14 89.88
CA MET A 1 -105.13 31.97 88.99
C MET A 1 -103.64 31.73 88.93
N ALA A 2 -103.25 30.49 89.18
CA ALA A 2 -101.89 30.03 89.33
C ALA A 2 -101.06 30.19 88.05
N VAL A 3 -99.79 30.55 88.21
CA VAL A 3 -98.71 29.97 87.42
C VAL A 3 -97.67 29.52 88.43
N GLU A 4 -97.69 28.21 88.74
CA GLU A 4 -96.62 27.54 89.47
C GLU A 4 -95.30 27.75 88.72
N GLN A 5 -94.34 28.39 89.38
CA GLN A 5 -92.95 28.32 88.98
C GLN A 5 -92.51 26.86 89.06
N ILE A 6 -92.28 26.23 87.91
CA ILE A 6 -91.58 24.95 87.81
C ILE A 6 -90.18 25.16 88.43
N LYS A 7 -89.94 24.59 89.61
CA LYS A 7 -88.62 24.53 90.23
C LYS A 7 -87.80 23.49 89.45
N GLU A 8 -86.72 23.91 88.80
CA GLU A 8 -85.76 23.00 88.16
C GLU A 8 -85.25 21.97 89.18
N THR A 9 -85.52 20.69 88.95
CA THR A 9 -84.92 19.57 89.69
C THR A 9 -83.45 19.42 89.32
N ASP A 10 -82.57 19.12 90.29
CA ASP A 10 -81.10 18.97 90.13
C ASP A 10 -80.67 18.17 88.88
N THR A 11 -81.44 17.17 88.48
CA THR A 11 -81.18 16.34 87.29
C THR A 11 -81.25 17.13 85.97
N LEU A 12 -82.16 18.09 85.85
CA LEU A 12 -82.33 18.94 84.66
C LEU A 12 -81.16 19.94 84.54
N ASN A 13 -80.71 20.47 85.67
CA ASN A 13 -79.54 21.35 85.74
C ASN A 13 -78.24 20.60 85.40
N GLN A 14 -78.05 19.39 85.92
CA GLN A 14 -76.92 18.53 85.54
C GLN A 14 -76.94 18.16 84.03
N GLY A 15 -78.12 17.95 83.46
CA GLY A 15 -78.30 17.74 82.01
C GLY A 15 -77.87 18.96 81.20
N ARG A 16 -78.30 20.17 81.58
CA ARG A 16 -77.90 21.44 80.94
C ARG A 16 -76.39 21.66 81.00
N VAL A 17 -75.76 21.42 82.16
CA VAL A 17 -74.30 21.57 82.32
C VAL A 17 -73.54 20.60 81.41
N LYS A 18 -73.96 19.34 81.31
CA LYS A 18 -73.33 18.36 80.40
C LYS A 18 -73.53 18.72 78.92
N ILE A 19 -74.71 19.19 78.55
CA ILE A 19 -75.00 19.65 77.18
C ILE A 19 -74.11 20.85 76.83
N ASN A 20 -74.00 21.84 77.72
CA ASN A 20 -73.12 22.99 77.52
C ASN A 20 -71.65 22.57 77.41
N ALA A 21 -71.17 21.66 78.27
CA ALA A 21 -69.81 21.14 78.18
C ALA A 21 -69.52 20.39 76.87
N ILE A 22 -70.49 19.63 76.36
CA ILE A 22 -70.39 18.95 75.06
C ILE A 22 -70.42 19.97 73.91
N LEU A 23 -71.25 21.00 74.00
CA LEU A 23 -71.28 22.10 73.01
C LEU A 23 -69.96 22.85 72.99
N ASP A 24 -69.39 23.17 74.15
CA ASP A 24 -68.09 23.82 74.27
C ASP A 24 -66.98 22.94 73.68
N GLN A 25 -67.00 21.63 73.94
CA GLN A 25 -66.04 20.68 73.37
C GLN A 25 -66.20 20.53 71.84
N SER A 26 -67.44 20.55 71.34
CA SER A 26 -67.74 20.54 69.91
C SER A 26 -67.28 21.83 69.22
N ASN A 27 -67.50 22.99 69.86
CA ASN A 27 -67.04 24.28 69.37
C ASN A 27 -65.50 24.34 69.31
N ALA A 28 -64.82 23.90 70.37
CA ALA A 28 -63.35 23.81 70.40
C ALA A 28 -62.79 22.82 69.35
N SER A 29 -63.53 21.75 69.04
CA SER A 29 -63.16 20.82 67.97
C SER A 29 -63.33 21.44 66.59
N SER A 30 -64.42 22.19 66.36
CA SER A 30 -64.64 22.95 65.12
C SER A 30 -63.58 24.04 64.92
N GLU A 31 -63.16 24.74 65.97
CA GLU A 31 -62.05 25.70 65.92
C GLU A 31 -60.75 25.03 65.46
N LYS A 32 -60.38 23.88 66.05
CA LYS A 32 -59.19 23.12 65.61
C LYS A 32 -59.26 22.65 64.16
N VAL A 33 -60.43 22.24 63.69
CA VAL A 33 -60.61 21.83 62.28
C VAL A 33 -60.43 23.02 61.35
N ASN A 34 -60.93 24.19 61.72
CA ASN A 34 -60.71 25.42 60.97
C ASN A 34 -59.22 25.79 60.95
N ASP A 35 -58.53 25.73 62.09
CA ASP A 35 -57.08 25.97 62.19
C ASP A 35 -56.28 25.02 61.29
N TYR A 36 -56.62 23.72 61.28
CA TYR A 36 -55.97 22.75 60.38
C TYR A 36 -56.27 23.03 58.90
N GLN A 37 -57.46 23.49 58.58
CA GLN A 37 -57.82 23.86 57.21
C GLN A 37 -57.02 25.08 56.74
N ASP A 38 -56.79 26.05 57.61
CA ASP A 38 -56.01 27.25 57.31
C ASP A 38 -54.50 26.93 57.21
N GLN A 39 -53.97 26.12 58.12
CA GLN A 39 -52.59 25.59 58.03
C GLN A 39 -52.37 24.79 56.74
N LEU A 40 -53.34 23.97 56.31
CA LEU A 40 -53.25 23.22 55.06
C LEU A 40 -53.25 24.16 53.85
N LYS A 41 -54.09 25.20 53.85
CA LYS A 41 -54.10 26.20 52.76
C LYS A 41 -52.77 26.95 52.69
N GLU A 42 -52.23 27.38 53.83
CA GLU A 42 -50.92 28.03 53.91
C GLU A 42 -49.81 27.09 53.42
N GLY A 43 -49.79 25.84 53.89
CA GLY A 43 -48.81 24.85 53.45
C GLY A 43 -48.86 24.53 51.96
N ILE A 44 -50.06 24.47 51.36
CA ILE A 44 -50.23 24.30 49.91
C ILE A 44 -49.73 25.54 49.15
N ALA A 45 -50.03 26.73 49.65
CA ALA A 45 -49.56 27.98 49.04
C ALA A 45 -48.03 28.10 49.09
N GLU A 46 -47.42 27.74 50.22
CA GLU A 46 -45.97 27.68 50.42
C GLU A 46 -45.33 26.66 49.46
N ALA A 47 -45.86 25.44 49.38
CA ALA A 47 -45.35 24.40 48.49
C ALA A 47 -45.41 24.80 47.02
N LYS A 48 -46.51 25.48 46.61
CA LYS A 48 -46.66 25.99 45.24
C LYS A 48 -45.65 27.10 44.94
N LYS A 49 -45.42 28.00 45.90
CA LYS A 49 -44.41 29.06 45.79
C LYS A 49 -43.01 28.48 45.66
N ILE A 50 -42.64 27.49 46.48
CA ILE A 50 -41.35 26.80 46.40
C ILE A 50 -41.18 26.13 45.02
N ALA A 51 -42.21 25.45 44.52
CA ALA A 51 -42.17 24.81 43.21
C ALA A 51 -42.01 25.81 42.06
N ASP A 52 -42.72 26.95 42.11
CA ASP A 52 -42.61 28.02 41.12
C ASP A 52 -41.22 28.69 41.17
N GLU A 53 -40.66 28.92 42.36
CA GLU A 53 -39.33 29.50 42.56
C GLU A 53 -38.24 28.54 42.05
N ALA A 54 -38.29 27.26 42.43
CA ALA A 54 -37.34 26.25 41.95
C ALA A 54 -37.42 26.06 40.43
N GLY A 55 -38.62 26.11 39.85
CA GLY A 55 -38.81 26.04 38.40
C GLY A 55 -38.18 27.22 37.67
N LYS A 56 -38.32 28.44 38.20
CA LYS A 56 -37.69 29.63 37.64
C LYS A 56 -36.17 29.59 37.76
N GLU A 57 -35.65 29.18 38.92
CA GLU A 57 -34.21 29.05 39.16
C GLU A 57 -33.58 28.01 38.22
N ALA A 58 -34.24 26.86 38.01
CA ALA A 58 -33.77 25.85 37.06
C ALA A 58 -33.71 26.36 35.61
N VAL A 59 -34.71 27.14 35.18
CA VAL A 59 -34.72 27.77 33.85
C VAL A 59 -33.60 28.81 33.73
N GLU A 60 -33.37 29.60 34.77
CA GLU A 60 -32.32 30.61 34.82
C GLU A 60 -30.92 29.95 34.71
N ILE A 61 -30.65 28.91 35.50
CA ILE A 61 -29.40 28.14 35.45
C ILE A 61 -29.19 27.51 34.07
N ALA A 62 -30.23 26.90 33.48
CA ALA A 62 -30.12 26.31 32.15
C ALA A 62 -29.85 27.37 31.06
N THR A 63 -30.48 28.54 31.19
CA THR A 63 -30.27 29.67 30.27
C THR A 63 -28.85 30.21 30.40
N GLU A 64 -28.34 30.39 31.61
CA GLU A 64 -27.00 30.88 31.87
C GLU A 64 -25.93 29.88 31.39
N ALA A 65 -26.13 28.58 31.63
CA ALA A 65 -25.25 27.53 31.13
C ALA A 65 -25.23 27.48 29.60
N GLY A 66 -26.40 27.62 28.94
CA GLY A 66 -26.50 27.72 27.49
C GLY A 66 -25.78 28.93 26.92
N ASN A 67 -25.94 30.09 27.55
CA ASN A 67 -25.24 31.32 27.18
C ASN A 67 -23.73 31.16 27.34
N LYS A 68 -23.26 30.56 28.43
CA LYS A 68 -21.83 30.30 28.68
C LYS A 68 -21.22 29.33 27.67
N ALA A 69 -21.96 28.28 27.30
CA ALA A 69 -21.54 27.35 26.25
C ALA A 69 -21.41 28.06 24.89
N ASN A 70 -22.36 28.92 24.54
CA ASN A 70 -22.31 29.73 23.33
C ASN A 70 -21.14 30.73 23.33
N GLU A 71 -20.89 31.42 24.44
CA GLU A 71 -19.70 32.29 24.59
C GLU A 71 -18.41 31.50 24.37
N THR A 72 -18.29 30.32 25.00
CA THR A 72 -17.10 29.46 24.89
C THR A 72 -16.91 28.96 23.46
N ALA A 73 -17.99 28.54 22.79
CA ALA A 73 -17.95 28.11 21.39
C ALA A 73 -17.57 29.26 20.45
N ASN A 74 -18.11 30.45 20.67
CA ASN A 74 -17.77 31.65 19.89
C ASN A 74 -16.29 32.05 20.09
N GLN A 75 -15.79 31.97 21.31
CA GLN A 75 -14.37 32.23 21.60
C GLN A 75 -13.46 31.18 20.94
N ALA A 76 -13.82 29.90 20.98
CA ALA A 76 -13.07 28.83 20.32
C ALA A 76 -13.06 29.00 18.79
N LEU A 77 -14.18 29.42 18.20
CA LEU A 77 -14.27 29.75 16.78
C LEU A 77 -13.38 30.95 16.42
N SER A 78 -13.39 32.00 17.24
CA SER A 78 -12.52 33.18 17.07
C SER A 78 -11.04 32.80 17.15
N ASN A 79 -10.65 32.03 18.16
CA ASN A 79 -9.28 31.53 18.31
C ASN A 79 -8.86 30.67 17.10
N SER A 80 -9.75 29.82 16.61
CA SER A 80 -9.49 29.00 15.42
C SER A 80 -9.30 29.85 14.16
N LYS A 81 -10.13 30.89 13.95
CA LYS A 81 -9.97 31.84 12.85
C LYS A 81 -8.64 32.59 12.93
N THR A 82 -8.25 33.04 14.12
CA THR A 82 -6.96 33.69 14.34
C THR A 82 -5.81 32.73 14.02
N ALA A 83 -5.87 31.49 14.51
CA ALA A 83 -4.84 30.48 14.24
C ALA A 83 -4.71 30.15 12.75
N ILE A 84 -5.83 30.02 12.03
CA ILE A 84 -5.84 29.84 10.57
C ILE A 84 -5.19 31.05 9.89
N THR A 85 -5.58 32.27 10.26
CA THR A 85 -5.01 33.49 9.68
C THR A 85 -3.51 33.59 9.91
N THR A 86 -3.03 33.25 11.11
CA THR A 86 -1.60 33.20 11.43
C THR A 86 -0.87 32.12 10.63
N ALA A 87 -1.49 30.95 10.46
CA ALA A 87 -0.92 29.88 9.63
C ALA A 87 -0.82 30.32 8.15
N ASP A 88 -1.87 30.96 7.61
CA ASP A 88 -1.87 31.48 6.24
C ASP A 88 -0.80 32.55 6.04
N GLN A 89 -0.63 33.47 7.00
CA GLN A 89 0.44 34.48 6.98
C GLN A 89 1.83 33.83 7.05
N ALA A 90 2.02 32.82 7.89
CA ALA A 90 3.28 32.09 7.99
C ALA A 90 3.60 31.34 6.69
N VAL A 91 2.60 30.70 6.07
CA VAL A 91 2.73 30.05 4.75
C VAL A 91 3.06 31.09 3.68
N SER A 92 2.38 32.23 3.64
CA SER A 92 2.70 33.31 2.71
C SER A 92 4.12 33.83 2.90
N THR A 93 4.56 33.97 4.15
CA THR A 93 5.92 34.41 4.47
C THR A 93 6.95 33.37 4.03
N ALA A 94 6.68 32.08 4.29
CA ALA A 94 7.53 30.99 3.84
C ALA A 94 7.61 30.91 2.30
N ASN A 95 6.51 31.17 1.60
CA ASN A 95 6.48 31.24 0.13
C ASN A 95 7.29 32.43 -0.40
N ASN A 96 7.16 33.60 0.24
CA ASN A 96 7.97 34.78 -0.12
C ASN A 96 9.45 34.52 0.15
N ASN A 97 9.80 34.00 1.34
CA ASN A 97 11.19 33.63 1.68
C ASN A 97 11.74 32.60 0.71
N LYS A 98 10.92 31.65 0.24
CA LYS A 98 11.32 30.69 -0.80
C LYS A 98 11.63 31.40 -2.11
N GLN A 99 10.77 32.32 -2.56
CA GLN A 99 11.01 33.10 -3.78
C GLN A 99 12.28 33.97 -3.66
N GLU A 100 12.49 34.62 -2.51
CA GLU A 100 13.70 35.38 -2.23
C GLU A 100 14.93 34.48 -2.21
N PHE A 101 14.86 33.30 -1.60
CA PHE A 101 15.95 32.33 -1.61
C PHE A 101 16.25 31.82 -3.03
N ASP A 102 15.23 31.51 -3.81
CA ASP A 102 15.38 31.10 -5.21
C ASP A 102 15.99 32.25 -6.04
N THR A 103 15.62 33.50 -5.76
CA THR A 103 16.21 34.70 -6.41
C THR A 103 17.66 34.92 -5.98
N LEU A 104 17.96 34.89 -4.68
CA LEU A 104 19.33 35.00 -4.15
C LEU A 104 20.23 33.88 -4.67
N ARG A 105 19.69 32.68 -4.83
CA ARG A 105 20.39 31.57 -5.46
C ARG A 105 20.71 31.89 -6.93
N ASN A 106 19.74 32.40 -7.69
CA ASN A 106 19.97 32.80 -9.07
C ASN A 106 20.98 33.95 -9.17
N ASP A 107 20.90 34.95 -8.30
CA ASP A 107 21.84 36.07 -8.23
C ASP A 107 23.24 35.60 -7.79
N PHE A 108 23.33 34.65 -6.86
CA PHE A 108 24.59 34.03 -6.46
C PHE A 108 25.19 33.20 -7.60
N ASP A 109 24.36 32.40 -8.28
CA ASP A 109 24.77 31.63 -9.45
C ASP A 109 25.23 32.56 -10.59
N GLN A 110 24.57 33.72 -10.77
CA GLN A 110 24.96 34.77 -11.70
C GLN A 110 26.27 35.47 -11.27
N LEU A 111 26.42 35.81 -9.99
CA LEU A 111 27.64 36.45 -9.47
C LEU A 111 28.85 35.51 -9.52
N VAL A 112 28.65 34.20 -9.25
CA VAL A 112 29.67 33.16 -9.44
C VAL A 112 29.99 33.00 -10.92
N ALA A 113 29.02 33.17 -11.82
CA ALA A 113 29.27 33.24 -13.25
C ALA A 113 29.98 34.55 -13.67
N GLU A 114 29.69 35.71 -13.08
CA GLU A 114 30.33 36.98 -13.46
C GLU A 114 31.73 37.13 -12.86
N SER A 115 31.94 36.61 -11.64
CA SER A 115 33.20 36.74 -10.90
C SER A 115 34.20 35.62 -11.22
N GLY A 116 33.78 34.54 -11.89
CA GLY A 116 34.62 33.39 -12.22
C GLY A 116 34.76 33.07 -13.71
N ASP A 117 34.20 33.89 -14.62
CA ASP A 117 33.94 33.47 -16.01
C ASP A 117 34.10 34.58 -17.07
N SER A 118 34.94 35.58 -16.82
CA SER A 118 35.21 36.63 -17.82
C SER A 118 36.09 36.17 -19.00
N ASN A 119 36.48 34.88 -19.07
CA ASN A 119 37.22 34.31 -20.20
C ASN A 119 36.37 33.26 -20.96
N PRO A 120 36.04 33.48 -22.26
CA PRO A 120 35.26 32.56 -23.11
C PRO A 120 35.73 31.10 -23.11
N GLU A 121 37.01 30.87 -22.86
CA GLU A 121 37.62 29.53 -22.79
C GLU A 121 37.08 28.70 -21.61
N ILE A 122 36.76 29.34 -20.48
CA ILE A 122 36.22 28.67 -19.28
C ILE A 122 34.74 28.32 -19.50
N VAL A 123 33.99 29.17 -20.22
CA VAL A 123 32.61 28.91 -20.63
C VAL A 123 32.55 27.73 -21.60
N GLN A 124 33.43 27.71 -22.61
CA GLN A 124 33.54 26.57 -23.53
C GLN A 124 33.99 25.29 -22.82
N ALA A 125 34.91 25.39 -21.85
CA ALA A 125 35.37 24.23 -21.09
C ALA A 125 34.30 23.64 -20.16
N ARG A 126 33.26 24.39 -19.78
CA ARG A 126 32.16 23.91 -18.93
C ARG A 126 30.87 23.61 -19.68
N THR A 127 30.80 23.91 -20.97
CA THR A 127 29.67 23.56 -21.81
C THR A 127 29.81 22.10 -22.23
N ASP A 128 28.82 21.28 -21.90
CA ASP A 128 28.79 19.86 -22.24
C ASP A 128 28.49 19.63 -23.74
N THR A 129 28.51 18.37 -24.15
CA THR A 129 28.23 17.95 -25.54
C THR A 129 26.80 18.22 -26.01
N GLN A 130 25.89 18.65 -25.13
CA GLN A 130 24.53 19.07 -25.47
C GLN A 130 24.37 20.61 -25.49
N GLY A 131 25.46 21.35 -25.30
CA GLY A 131 25.43 22.81 -25.26
C GLY A 131 24.96 23.37 -23.91
N ILE A 132 24.86 22.54 -22.87
CA ILE A 132 24.43 22.97 -21.53
C ILE A 132 25.67 23.31 -20.69
N LYS A 133 25.68 24.51 -20.13
CA LYS A 133 26.74 24.96 -19.23
C LYS A 133 26.61 24.26 -17.87
N GLN A 134 27.67 23.58 -17.46
CA GLN A 134 27.73 22.87 -16.19
C GLN A 134 28.41 23.70 -15.11
N ALA A 135 27.98 23.53 -13.86
CA ALA A 135 28.49 24.31 -12.72
C ALA A 135 30.01 24.18 -12.54
N THR A 136 30.56 22.98 -12.81
CA THR A 136 32.00 22.69 -12.73
C THR A 136 32.46 21.89 -13.94
N LEU A 137 33.75 21.96 -14.26
CA LEU A 137 34.38 21.10 -15.26
C LEU A 137 34.25 19.61 -14.87
N ALA A 138 34.31 19.30 -13.57
CA ALA A 138 34.13 17.93 -13.07
C ALA A 138 32.71 17.39 -13.35
N ASN A 139 31.67 18.20 -13.10
CA ASN A 139 30.28 17.83 -13.42
C ASN A 139 30.10 17.66 -14.93
N ARG A 140 30.67 18.57 -15.74
CA ARG A 140 30.69 18.41 -17.20
C ARG A 140 31.34 17.10 -17.61
N LEU A 141 32.55 16.82 -17.14
CA LEU A 141 33.27 15.60 -17.46
C LEU A 141 32.44 14.37 -17.08
N GLN A 142 31.86 14.34 -15.88
CA GLN A 142 31.05 13.22 -15.43
C GLN A 142 29.80 13.01 -16.28
N ILE A 143 29.10 14.08 -16.66
CA ILE A 143 27.91 14.04 -17.53
C ILE A 143 28.30 13.65 -18.95
N ASP A 144 29.35 14.23 -19.52
CA ASP A 144 29.85 13.89 -20.86
C ASP A 144 30.34 12.44 -20.91
N PHE A 145 31.04 11.94 -19.88
CA PHE A 145 31.46 10.53 -19.79
C PHE A 145 30.26 9.59 -19.66
N ALA A 146 29.27 9.91 -18.83
CA ALA A 146 28.06 9.11 -18.67
C ALA A 146 27.20 9.10 -19.95
N ASN A 147 27.02 10.25 -20.60
CA ASN A 147 26.31 10.37 -21.88
C ASN A 147 27.06 9.66 -23.01
N ARG A 148 28.39 9.71 -23.04
CA ARG A 148 29.19 8.98 -24.04
C ARG A 148 29.16 7.47 -23.81
N MET A 149 29.16 6.99 -22.57
CA MET A 149 29.00 5.56 -22.25
C MET A 149 27.59 5.03 -22.54
N THR A 150 26.55 5.85 -22.41
CA THR A 150 25.15 5.42 -22.59
C THR A 150 24.65 5.56 -24.03
N LYS A 151 25.23 6.47 -24.82
CA LYS A 151 24.98 6.50 -26.26
C LYS A 151 25.55 5.25 -26.90
N ALA A 152 24.79 4.68 -27.83
CA ALA A 152 25.17 3.51 -28.61
C ALA A 152 26.55 3.63 -29.27
N GLU A 153 27.10 4.83 -29.42
CA GLU A 153 28.46 5.08 -29.92
C GLU A 153 29.56 4.69 -28.92
N GLY A 154 29.40 4.93 -27.60
CA GLY A 154 30.37 4.47 -26.59
C GLY A 154 30.24 2.98 -26.31
N ILE A 155 29.03 2.43 -26.39
CA ILE A 155 28.81 0.98 -26.37
C ILE A 155 29.30 0.35 -27.67
N SER A 156 29.13 0.98 -28.84
CA SER A 156 29.66 0.49 -30.13
C SER A 156 31.19 0.58 -30.22
N LEU A 157 31.82 1.49 -29.46
CA LEU A 157 33.27 1.52 -29.26
C LEU A 157 33.77 0.35 -28.38
N LEU A 158 32.86 -0.31 -27.67
CA LEU A 158 33.12 -1.41 -26.73
C LEU A 158 32.48 -2.75 -27.17
N VAL A 159 31.62 -2.72 -28.19
CA VAL A 159 30.81 -3.85 -28.66
C VAL A 159 31.00 -3.97 -30.15
N GLY A 160 31.92 -4.85 -30.52
CA GLY A 160 32.25 -5.22 -31.88
C GLY A 160 33.71 -5.64 -32.00
N ASP A 161 33.99 -6.52 -32.95
CA ASP A 161 35.37 -6.76 -33.33
C ASP A 161 35.89 -5.54 -34.08
N SER A 162 37.08 -5.08 -33.70
CA SER A 162 37.77 -3.95 -34.32
C SER A 162 38.93 -4.45 -35.16
N ASN A 163 39.04 -3.96 -36.39
CA ASN A 163 40.17 -4.30 -37.25
C ASN A 163 41.38 -3.43 -36.88
N ILE A 164 42.44 -4.06 -36.39
CA ILE A 164 43.74 -3.41 -36.19
C ILE A 164 44.62 -3.67 -37.41
N LYS A 165 45.27 -2.62 -37.91
CA LYS A 165 46.23 -2.69 -39.01
C LYS A 165 47.61 -2.35 -38.48
N ILE A 166 48.56 -3.26 -38.64
CA ILE A 166 49.91 -3.11 -38.10
C ILE A 166 50.91 -3.24 -39.23
N MET A 167 51.74 -2.20 -39.42
CA MET A 167 52.82 -2.25 -40.39
C MET A 167 54.02 -2.97 -39.81
N MET A 168 54.48 -4.01 -40.51
CA MET A 168 55.70 -4.76 -40.21
C MET A 168 56.73 -4.41 -41.28
N ASP A 169 57.63 -3.49 -40.97
CA ASP A 169 58.73 -3.09 -41.86
C ASP A 169 60.06 -3.09 -41.11
N PHE A 170 61.08 -2.47 -41.71
CA PHE A 170 62.43 -2.39 -41.15
C PHE A 170 62.77 -1.01 -40.57
N VAL A 171 61.77 -0.13 -40.38
CA VAL A 171 61.99 1.16 -39.74
C VAL A 171 62.50 0.93 -38.30
N GLY A 172 63.57 1.64 -37.94
CA GLY A 172 64.20 1.52 -36.62
C GLY A 172 64.92 0.18 -36.36
N LYS A 173 65.14 -0.64 -37.40
CA LYS A 173 65.84 -1.94 -37.26
C LYS A 173 67.34 -1.75 -37.02
N THR A 174 67.84 -2.38 -35.96
CA THR A 174 69.27 -2.59 -35.73
C THR A 174 69.63 -4.04 -36.08
N ALA A 175 70.64 -4.24 -36.93
CA ALA A 175 71.09 -5.55 -37.39
C ALA A 175 71.42 -6.49 -36.22
N GLY A 176 70.93 -7.73 -36.27
CA GLY A 176 71.11 -8.71 -35.20
C GLY A 176 70.31 -8.46 -33.91
N ASN A 177 69.62 -7.32 -33.76
CA ASN A 177 68.80 -7.01 -32.59
C ASN A 177 67.30 -7.22 -32.91
N THR A 178 66.64 -8.11 -32.17
CA THR A 178 65.21 -8.40 -32.32
C THR A 178 64.32 -7.69 -31.30
N ALA A 179 64.90 -6.96 -30.33
CA ALA A 179 64.15 -6.30 -29.26
C ALA A 179 63.49 -4.99 -29.70
N THR A 180 64.12 -4.23 -30.60
CA THR A 180 63.55 -2.97 -31.12
C THR A 180 62.65 -3.22 -32.33
N ASN A 181 63.06 -4.12 -33.22
CA ASN A 181 62.29 -4.56 -34.37
C ASN A 181 62.58 -6.06 -34.59
N PRO A 182 61.57 -6.94 -34.47
CA PRO A 182 61.78 -8.39 -34.49
C PRO A 182 61.96 -8.96 -35.90
N ASN A 183 61.74 -8.17 -36.96
CA ASN A 183 61.87 -8.61 -38.36
C ASN A 183 63.33 -8.78 -38.76
N LYS A 184 63.59 -9.63 -39.75
CA LYS A 184 64.94 -9.83 -40.33
C LYS A 184 64.88 -9.82 -41.85
N TYR A 185 65.98 -9.40 -42.47
CA TYR A 185 66.12 -9.40 -43.92
C TYR A 185 67.43 -10.05 -44.35
N PHE A 186 67.36 -10.84 -45.42
CA PHE A 186 68.46 -11.69 -45.85
C PHE A 186 68.69 -11.55 -47.35
N SER A 187 69.91 -11.84 -47.80
CA SER A 187 70.26 -11.89 -49.22
C SER A 187 71.07 -13.13 -49.57
N ASP A 188 70.94 -13.59 -50.81
CA ASP A 188 71.75 -14.65 -51.40
C ASP A 188 71.97 -14.39 -52.89
N PHE A 189 73.22 -14.53 -53.32
CA PHE A 189 73.67 -14.34 -54.70
C PHE A 189 74.43 -15.57 -55.24
N THR A 190 74.22 -16.74 -54.64
CA THR A 190 74.97 -17.97 -54.96
C THR A 190 74.07 -19.15 -55.30
N ALA A 191 72.85 -19.19 -54.79
CA ALA A 191 71.92 -20.29 -54.99
C ALA A 191 71.36 -20.32 -56.42
N LYS A 192 71.23 -21.54 -56.97
CA LYS A 192 70.61 -21.80 -58.29
C LYS A 192 69.14 -22.19 -58.19
N THR A 193 68.62 -22.25 -56.98
CA THR A 193 67.23 -22.53 -56.63
C THR A 193 66.78 -21.52 -55.58
N LEU A 194 65.47 -21.33 -55.44
CA LEU A 194 64.94 -20.53 -54.34
C LEU A 194 65.20 -21.27 -53.02
N LYS A 195 65.89 -20.61 -52.11
CA LYS A 195 66.15 -21.11 -50.78
C LYS A 195 64.87 -21.08 -49.96
N LYS A 196 64.70 -22.07 -49.12
CA LYS A 196 63.61 -22.19 -48.16
C LYS A 196 63.93 -21.40 -46.91
N PRO A 197 62.92 -21.07 -46.08
CA PRO A 197 63.19 -20.35 -44.86
C PRO A 197 64.13 -21.05 -43.87
N THR A 198 64.18 -22.38 -43.91
CA THR A 198 65.03 -23.24 -43.06
C THR A 198 66.46 -23.40 -43.57
N ASP A 199 66.76 -22.96 -44.81
CA ASP A 199 68.13 -23.00 -45.34
C ASP A 199 69.02 -21.97 -44.63
N THR A 200 70.34 -22.09 -44.77
CA THR A 200 71.27 -21.12 -44.19
C THR A 200 71.25 -19.82 -44.96
N TRP A 201 70.84 -18.71 -44.33
CA TRP A 201 70.79 -17.37 -44.94
C TRP A 201 71.83 -16.42 -44.35
N ASN A 202 72.26 -15.43 -45.14
CA ASN A 202 73.10 -14.32 -44.68
C ASN A 202 72.22 -13.11 -44.40
N GLU A 203 72.20 -12.63 -43.15
CA GLU A 203 71.48 -11.41 -42.78
C GLU A 203 72.18 -10.20 -43.40
N VAL A 204 71.40 -9.23 -43.87
CA VAL A 204 71.94 -8.02 -44.49
C VAL A 204 72.62 -7.12 -43.45
N SER A 205 73.49 -6.23 -43.92
CA SER A 205 74.23 -5.31 -43.04
C SER A 205 73.32 -4.21 -42.45
N GLN A 206 73.80 -3.49 -41.42
CA GLN A 206 73.09 -2.30 -40.92
C GLN A 206 72.89 -1.24 -42.00
N ALA A 207 73.86 -1.06 -42.90
CA ALA A 207 73.74 -0.10 -44.00
C ALA A 207 72.61 -0.48 -44.95
N ASP A 208 72.37 -1.78 -45.15
CA ASP A 208 71.27 -2.29 -45.98
C ASP A 208 69.92 -2.22 -45.26
N TYR A 209 69.85 -2.41 -43.94
CA TYR A 209 68.62 -2.13 -43.20
C TYR A 209 68.22 -0.66 -43.27
N ASN A 210 69.18 0.28 -43.25
CA ASN A 210 68.89 1.70 -43.39
C ASN A 210 68.25 2.05 -44.74
N LYS A 211 68.64 1.32 -45.80
CA LYS A 211 68.02 1.41 -47.13
C LYS A 211 66.57 0.94 -47.11
N LEU A 212 66.32 -0.24 -46.52
CA LEU A 212 64.96 -0.81 -46.39
C LEU A 212 63.98 0.03 -45.55
N ALA A 213 64.51 0.95 -44.73
CA ALA A 213 63.72 1.79 -43.83
C ALA A 213 63.15 3.05 -44.49
N SER A 214 63.67 3.47 -45.64
CA SER A 214 63.30 4.74 -46.29
C SER A 214 62.97 4.48 -47.76
N ARG A 215 61.84 4.98 -48.26
CA ARG A 215 61.50 4.89 -49.70
C ARG A 215 62.24 5.98 -50.47
N ASP A 216 63.55 5.84 -50.61
CA ASP A 216 64.46 6.87 -51.14
C ASP A 216 65.22 6.47 -52.41
N ASP A 217 64.78 5.39 -53.07
CA ASP A 217 65.39 4.84 -54.28
C ASP A 217 66.84 4.38 -54.09
N SER A 218 67.23 4.04 -52.85
CA SER A 218 68.55 3.52 -52.51
C SER A 218 68.44 2.08 -52.00
N GLY A 219 68.00 1.15 -52.84
CA GLY A 219 67.74 -0.23 -52.40
C GLY A 219 68.95 -1.13 -52.10
N VAL A 220 68.67 -2.19 -51.34
CA VAL A 220 69.59 -3.31 -51.10
C VAL A 220 69.78 -4.07 -52.40
N SER A 221 71.01 -4.07 -52.92
CA SER A 221 71.34 -4.68 -54.21
C SER A 221 71.91 -6.09 -54.03
N THR A 222 71.37 -7.06 -54.76
CA THR A 222 71.84 -8.44 -54.75
C THR A 222 71.84 -8.98 -56.16
N GLY A 223 73.03 -9.27 -56.69
CA GLY A 223 73.21 -9.67 -58.07
C GLY A 223 74.36 -10.63 -58.28
N SER A 224 74.33 -11.35 -59.40
CA SER A 224 75.34 -12.33 -59.76
C SER A 224 75.46 -12.45 -61.28
N THR A 225 76.68 -12.69 -61.76
CA THR A 225 76.99 -13.05 -63.15
C THR A 225 77.17 -14.55 -63.35
N GLN A 226 77.08 -15.35 -62.28
CA GLN A 226 77.32 -16.79 -62.36
C GLN A 226 76.13 -17.51 -63.00
N SER A 227 76.41 -18.37 -63.98
CA SER A 227 75.37 -19.08 -64.75
C SER A 227 74.45 -19.92 -63.86
N GLY A 228 73.15 -19.68 -64.01
CA GLY A 228 72.07 -20.36 -63.30
C GLY A 228 71.76 -19.82 -61.91
N VAL A 229 72.52 -18.84 -61.40
CA VAL A 229 72.25 -18.25 -60.08
C VAL A 229 71.02 -17.35 -60.13
N ILE A 230 70.19 -17.45 -59.08
CA ILE A 230 69.01 -16.63 -58.85
C ILE A 230 69.30 -15.69 -57.67
N PRO A 231 69.63 -14.41 -57.93
CA PRO A 231 69.71 -13.42 -56.88
C PRO A 231 68.38 -13.30 -56.17
N GLN A 232 68.40 -13.47 -54.85
CA GLN A 232 67.20 -13.55 -54.02
C GLN A 232 67.41 -12.85 -52.68
N GLN A 233 66.38 -12.20 -52.20
CA GLN A 233 66.34 -11.53 -50.91
C GLN A 233 65.08 -11.97 -50.16
N ARG A 234 65.18 -12.15 -48.85
CA ARG A 234 64.08 -12.69 -48.04
C ARG A 234 63.81 -11.80 -46.84
N GLY A 235 62.57 -11.35 -46.70
CA GLY A 235 62.03 -10.79 -45.47
C GLY A 235 61.44 -11.88 -44.58
N GLU A 236 61.75 -11.81 -43.29
CA GLU A 236 61.17 -12.64 -42.22
C GLU A 236 60.46 -11.70 -41.24
N PHE A 237 59.14 -11.77 -41.21
CA PHE A 237 58.29 -10.86 -40.43
C PHE A 237 57.70 -11.61 -39.24
N ASN A 238 58.03 -11.18 -38.01
CA ASN A 238 57.59 -11.81 -36.78
C ASN A 238 56.26 -11.20 -36.32
N ILE A 239 55.15 -11.87 -36.65
CA ILE A 239 53.82 -11.35 -36.33
C ILE A 239 53.58 -11.37 -34.82
N ILE A 240 54.01 -12.44 -34.14
CA ILE A 240 53.74 -12.61 -32.71
C ILE A 240 54.29 -11.43 -31.91
N GLU A 241 55.57 -11.13 -32.07
CA GLU A 241 56.23 -10.11 -31.26
C GLU A 241 55.73 -8.70 -31.60
N ILE A 242 55.37 -8.44 -32.86
CA ILE A 242 54.81 -7.15 -33.28
C ILE A 242 53.39 -6.96 -32.71
N VAL A 243 52.54 -7.97 -32.80
CA VAL A 243 51.16 -7.89 -32.28
C VAL A 243 51.17 -7.81 -30.75
N LYS A 244 52.04 -8.57 -30.08
CA LYS A 244 52.26 -8.49 -28.62
C LYS A 244 52.67 -7.10 -28.16
N ALA A 245 53.51 -6.40 -28.91
CA ALA A 245 53.92 -5.05 -28.56
C ALA A 245 52.74 -4.05 -28.55
N LEU A 246 51.72 -4.29 -29.37
CA LEU A 246 50.55 -3.42 -29.48
C LEU A 246 49.46 -3.75 -28.45
N ILE A 247 49.18 -5.05 -28.24
CA ILE A 247 48.11 -5.55 -27.36
C ILE A 247 48.64 -6.60 -26.38
N PRO A 248 49.58 -6.24 -25.49
CA PRO A 248 50.28 -7.20 -24.64
C PRO A 248 49.34 -7.95 -23.69
N GLN A 249 48.24 -7.31 -23.27
CA GLN A 249 47.30 -7.88 -22.30
C GLN A 249 46.64 -9.17 -22.83
N ILE A 250 46.40 -9.26 -24.14
CA ILE A 250 45.81 -10.47 -24.74
C ILE A 250 46.75 -11.67 -24.59
N PHE A 251 48.06 -11.46 -24.78
CA PHE A 251 49.04 -12.54 -24.79
C PHE A 251 49.56 -12.91 -23.40
N GLU A 252 49.14 -12.20 -22.35
CA GLU A 252 49.52 -12.53 -20.98
C GLU A 252 49.02 -13.93 -20.61
N GLY A 253 49.96 -14.78 -20.17
CA GLY A 253 49.73 -16.18 -19.83
C GLY A 253 49.60 -17.14 -21.03
N MET A 254 49.73 -16.66 -22.28
CA MET A 254 49.71 -17.52 -23.47
C MET A 254 51.12 -18.04 -23.80
N ASP A 255 51.22 -19.31 -24.18
CA ASP A 255 52.42 -19.83 -24.81
C ASP A 255 52.49 -19.47 -26.31
N LYS A 256 53.56 -19.90 -26.99
CA LYS A 256 53.78 -19.60 -28.42
C LYS A 256 52.71 -20.21 -29.32
N GLU A 257 52.30 -21.44 -29.06
CA GLU A 257 51.30 -22.16 -29.87
C GLU A 257 49.91 -21.52 -29.74
N GLN A 258 49.54 -21.14 -28.52
CA GLN A 258 48.35 -20.38 -28.22
C GLN A 258 48.36 -19.01 -28.89
N SER A 259 49.51 -18.32 -28.88
CA SER A 259 49.68 -17.03 -29.55
C SER A 259 49.48 -17.12 -31.07
N VAL A 260 50.07 -18.13 -31.72
CA VAL A 260 49.90 -18.38 -33.17
C VAL A 260 48.46 -18.72 -33.50
N THR A 261 47.82 -19.55 -32.67
CA THR A 261 46.41 -19.93 -32.84
C THR A 261 45.51 -18.70 -32.73
N PHE A 262 45.74 -17.83 -31.74
CA PHE A 262 45.02 -16.56 -31.60
C PHE A 262 45.15 -15.71 -32.87
N ILE A 263 46.38 -15.49 -33.35
CA ILE A 263 46.64 -14.70 -34.56
C ILE A 263 45.93 -15.30 -35.77
N LYS A 264 46.01 -16.62 -35.98
CA LYS A 264 45.37 -17.32 -37.13
C LYS A 264 43.84 -17.30 -37.06
N ASN A 265 43.25 -17.31 -35.88
CA ASN A 265 41.79 -17.25 -35.72
C ASN A 265 41.25 -15.84 -35.95
N ASN A 266 42.04 -14.84 -35.58
CA ASN A 266 41.70 -13.42 -35.71
C ASN A 266 42.24 -12.78 -37.00
N PHE A 267 42.84 -13.56 -37.89
CA PHE A 267 43.42 -13.06 -39.13
C PHE A 267 42.36 -12.64 -40.13
N ILE A 268 42.49 -11.43 -40.68
CA ILE A 268 41.65 -10.94 -41.78
C ILE A 268 42.45 -10.98 -43.09
N SER A 269 43.59 -10.28 -43.13
CA SER A 269 44.45 -10.23 -44.30
C SER A 269 45.86 -9.76 -43.93
N PHE A 270 46.79 -9.87 -44.86
CA PHE A 270 47.99 -9.03 -44.84
C PHE A 270 48.24 -8.46 -46.24
N THR A 271 48.79 -7.24 -46.29
CA THR A 271 49.14 -6.56 -47.52
C THR A 271 50.65 -6.48 -47.64
N ILE A 272 51.20 -7.13 -48.67
CA ILE A 272 52.60 -7.00 -49.05
C ILE A 272 52.80 -5.61 -49.66
N ASN A 273 53.85 -4.91 -49.24
CA ASN A 273 54.26 -3.61 -49.77
C ASN A 273 55.75 -3.65 -50.10
N GLU A 274 56.07 -3.64 -51.38
CA GLU A 274 57.44 -3.77 -51.87
C GLU A 274 57.77 -2.61 -52.82
N ARG A 275 58.99 -2.07 -52.75
CA ARG A 275 59.52 -1.14 -53.75
C ARG A 275 60.77 -1.74 -54.37
N LEU A 276 60.64 -2.25 -55.59
CA LEU A 276 61.63 -3.12 -56.22
C LEU A 276 62.03 -2.61 -57.59
N LYS A 277 63.25 -2.94 -58.00
CA LYS A 277 63.64 -2.99 -59.41
C LYS A 277 64.46 -4.25 -59.67
N GLY A 278 64.38 -4.76 -60.90
CA GLY A 278 64.99 -6.02 -61.27
C GLY A 278 65.62 -5.98 -62.65
N THR A 279 66.73 -6.68 -62.79
CA THR A 279 67.35 -6.94 -64.08
C THR A 279 67.72 -8.41 -64.20
N SER A 280 67.48 -8.99 -65.36
CA SER A 280 67.88 -10.36 -65.68
C SER A 280 68.21 -10.44 -67.17
N PRO A 281 68.79 -11.56 -67.64
CA PRO A 281 68.94 -11.80 -69.07
C PRO A 281 67.60 -11.71 -69.80
N ASN A 282 67.51 -10.82 -70.78
CA ASN A 282 66.36 -10.62 -71.67
C ASN A 282 65.10 -9.98 -71.05
N ASN A 283 65.01 -9.80 -69.74
CA ASN A 283 63.85 -9.13 -69.12
C ASN A 283 64.20 -8.31 -67.87
N LYS A 284 63.18 -7.69 -67.28
CA LYS A 284 63.25 -6.88 -66.07
C LYS A 284 62.24 -7.35 -65.02
N ASN A 285 61.88 -8.63 -65.08
CA ASN A 285 60.84 -9.18 -64.23
C ASN A 285 61.36 -9.38 -62.82
N ILE A 286 60.59 -8.87 -61.86
CA ILE A 286 60.71 -9.21 -60.44
C ILE A 286 59.62 -10.22 -60.10
N LYS A 287 59.89 -11.03 -59.08
CA LYS A 287 58.94 -11.97 -58.50
C LYS A 287 58.97 -11.81 -56.99
N VAL A 288 57.78 -11.65 -56.41
CA VAL A 288 57.57 -11.62 -54.96
C VAL A 288 56.72 -12.82 -54.60
N SER A 289 57.22 -13.67 -53.70
CA SER A 289 56.53 -14.90 -53.30
C SER A 289 56.45 -15.04 -51.79
N THR A 290 55.35 -15.64 -51.31
CA THR A 290 55.14 -15.98 -49.90
C THR A 290 55.35 -17.47 -49.67
N TYR A 291 55.91 -17.82 -48.52
CA TYR A 291 56.20 -19.23 -48.20
C TYR A 291 54.98 -19.93 -47.59
N LEU A 292 54.61 -21.08 -48.14
CA LEU A 292 53.58 -21.96 -47.60
C LEU A 292 54.24 -23.16 -46.94
N GLN A 293 54.16 -23.24 -45.60
CA GLN A 293 54.82 -24.29 -44.81
C GLN A 293 54.23 -25.68 -45.05
N SER A 294 52.92 -25.79 -45.32
CA SER A 294 52.25 -27.08 -45.48
C SER A 294 52.71 -27.86 -46.72
N SER A 295 53.06 -27.14 -47.80
CA SER A 295 53.60 -27.71 -49.04
C SER A 295 55.10 -27.49 -49.20
N ASP A 296 55.75 -26.86 -48.21
CA ASP A 296 57.17 -26.50 -48.22
C ASP A 296 57.62 -25.82 -49.53
N SER A 297 56.81 -24.85 -49.98
CA SER A 297 56.96 -24.21 -51.30
C SER A 297 56.69 -22.71 -51.28
N TRP A 298 57.24 -22.00 -52.26
CA TRP A 298 56.94 -20.58 -52.50
C TRP A 298 55.74 -20.42 -53.44
N SER A 299 54.82 -19.54 -53.09
CA SER A 299 53.68 -19.13 -53.92
C SER A 299 53.91 -17.71 -54.43
N THR A 300 53.95 -17.53 -55.75
CA THR A 300 54.16 -16.20 -56.35
C THR A 300 52.91 -15.34 -56.25
N GLN A 301 53.09 -14.13 -55.73
CA GLN A 301 52.02 -13.17 -55.46
C GLN A 301 52.10 -11.97 -56.42
N ILE A 302 53.32 -11.55 -56.77
CA ILE A 302 53.58 -10.48 -57.74
C ILE A 302 54.59 -11.01 -58.77
N GLN A 303 54.32 -10.78 -60.05
CA GLN A 303 55.26 -11.02 -61.14
C GLN A 303 55.07 -9.97 -62.23
N GLU A 304 55.97 -8.99 -62.28
CA GLU A 304 55.89 -7.86 -63.21
C GLU A 304 57.28 -7.35 -63.59
N ALA A 305 57.37 -6.61 -64.70
CA ALA A 305 58.59 -5.92 -65.09
C ALA A 305 58.80 -4.62 -64.28
N ALA A 306 60.01 -4.43 -63.75
CA ALA A 306 60.41 -3.28 -62.93
C ALA A 306 61.81 -2.80 -63.33
N ALA A 307 61.91 -1.98 -64.39
CA ALA A 307 63.19 -1.45 -64.86
C ALA A 307 63.77 -0.38 -63.92
N GLU A 308 62.88 0.41 -63.31
CA GLU A 308 63.16 1.40 -62.27
C GLU A 308 62.41 1.01 -60.99
N PHE A 309 62.73 1.66 -59.86
CA PHE A 309 62.03 1.40 -58.60
C PHE A 309 60.53 1.67 -58.75
N LYS A 310 59.73 0.62 -58.53
CA LYS A 310 58.28 0.64 -58.63
C LYS A 310 57.68 0.07 -57.35
N ASP A 311 56.63 0.71 -56.85
CA ASP A 311 55.83 0.18 -55.74
C ASP A 311 54.91 -0.94 -56.22
N PHE A 312 54.87 -2.01 -55.44
CA PHE A 312 53.98 -3.15 -55.59
C PHE A 312 53.22 -3.37 -54.30
N ALA A 313 51.92 -3.60 -54.43
CA ALA A 313 51.07 -3.92 -53.31
C ALA A 313 50.08 -5.04 -53.68
N VAL A 314 49.97 -6.05 -52.83
CA VAL A 314 48.98 -7.12 -52.98
C VAL A 314 48.46 -7.55 -51.62
N GLN A 315 47.14 -7.67 -51.50
CA GLN A 315 46.47 -8.17 -50.31
C GLN A 315 46.27 -9.68 -50.39
N ILE A 316 46.56 -10.37 -49.29
CA ILE A 316 46.44 -11.82 -49.17
C ILE A 316 45.55 -12.12 -47.97
N ASN A 317 44.50 -12.90 -48.19
CA ASN A 317 43.51 -13.29 -47.17
C ASN A 317 43.66 -14.76 -46.74
N ASP A 318 44.76 -15.42 -47.12
CA ASP A 318 45.05 -16.79 -46.69
C ASP A 318 46.00 -16.81 -45.48
N LYS A 319 45.46 -17.22 -44.33
CA LYS A 319 46.20 -17.38 -43.07
C LYS A 319 47.26 -18.49 -43.10
N ASN A 320 47.22 -19.40 -44.08
CA ASN A 320 48.16 -20.53 -44.15
C ASN A 320 49.60 -20.09 -44.47
N PHE A 321 49.80 -18.86 -44.96
CA PHE A 321 51.14 -18.27 -45.11
C PHE A 321 51.77 -17.83 -43.79
N ILE A 322 51.02 -17.84 -42.68
CA ILE A 322 51.55 -17.68 -41.32
C ILE A 322 52.07 -19.05 -40.84
N THR A 323 53.37 -19.15 -40.63
CA THR A 323 54.01 -20.38 -40.18
C THR A 323 53.56 -20.76 -38.77
N ASN A 324 53.83 -22.00 -38.35
CA ASN A 324 53.57 -22.45 -36.98
C ASN A 324 54.46 -21.78 -35.94
N GLU A 325 55.50 -21.08 -36.39
CA GLU A 325 56.37 -20.23 -35.57
C GLU A 325 55.89 -18.77 -35.54
N GLY A 326 54.80 -18.42 -36.25
CA GLY A 326 54.22 -17.08 -36.25
C GLY A 326 54.91 -16.08 -37.16
N PHE A 327 55.62 -16.57 -38.18
CA PHE A 327 56.28 -15.74 -39.17
C PHE A 327 55.54 -15.74 -40.50
N VAL A 328 55.65 -14.63 -41.23
CA VAL A 328 55.43 -14.61 -42.69
C VAL A 328 56.78 -14.41 -43.35
N HIS A 329 57.10 -15.27 -44.31
CA HIS A 329 58.30 -15.13 -45.12
C HIS A 329 57.93 -14.64 -46.51
N LEU A 330 58.68 -13.64 -46.96
CA LEU A 330 58.58 -13.04 -48.28
C LEU A 330 59.91 -13.21 -48.99
N ILE A 331 59.91 -13.60 -50.26
CA ILE A 331 61.12 -13.67 -51.08
C ILE A 331 60.95 -12.84 -52.35
N ASN A 332 61.93 -11.96 -52.59
CA ASN A 332 62.08 -11.12 -53.76
C ASN A 332 63.20 -11.70 -54.62
N TYR A 333 62.93 -11.99 -55.89
CA TYR A 333 63.93 -12.56 -56.79
C TYR A 333 63.67 -12.19 -58.26
N THR A 334 64.67 -12.45 -59.09
CA THR A 334 64.59 -12.29 -60.55
C THR A 334 64.85 -13.62 -61.26
N ASP A 335 64.74 -13.62 -62.60
CA ASP A 335 65.16 -14.76 -63.41
C ASP A 335 66.68 -14.99 -63.34
N PRO A 336 67.15 -16.24 -63.48
CA PRO A 336 68.56 -16.59 -63.28
C PRO A 336 69.50 -15.93 -64.30
N SER A 337 70.75 -15.69 -63.87
CA SER A 337 71.80 -15.22 -64.78
C SER A 337 72.16 -16.31 -65.80
N ASN A 338 72.51 -15.90 -67.01
CA ASN A 338 72.94 -16.82 -68.07
C ASN A 338 74.46 -17.07 -68.09
N GLY A 339 75.24 -16.48 -67.17
CA GLY A 339 76.70 -16.59 -67.15
C GLY A 339 77.45 -15.49 -67.91
N VAL A 340 76.72 -14.60 -68.59
CA VAL A 340 77.27 -13.48 -69.38
C VAL A 340 76.64 -12.15 -68.92
N THR A 341 75.32 -12.08 -68.92
CA THR A 341 74.54 -10.96 -68.38
C THR A 341 74.21 -11.23 -66.92
N SER A 342 74.49 -10.28 -66.04
CA SER A 342 74.12 -10.37 -64.64
C SER A 342 72.60 -10.35 -64.46
N SER A 343 72.14 -11.07 -63.44
CA SER A 343 70.85 -10.80 -62.83
C SER A 343 71.07 -9.99 -61.55
N ASN A 344 70.17 -9.07 -61.25
CA ASN A 344 70.20 -8.24 -60.05
C ASN A 344 68.78 -7.92 -59.57
N ILE A 345 68.54 -8.09 -58.27
CA ILE A 345 67.35 -7.60 -57.58
C ILE A 345 67.78 -6.46 -56.63
N GLU A 346 67.04 -5.36 -56.67
CA GLU A 346 67.21 -4.24 -55.75
C GLU A 346 65.91 -3.96 -55.01
N THR A 347 65.95 -4.03 -53.68
CA THR A 347 64.80 -3.77 -52.79
C THR A 347 65.03 -2.50 -52.01
N ASP A 348 64.24 -1.47 -52.29
CA ASP A 348 64.24 -0.19 -51.57
C ASP A 348 63.37 -0.25 -50.32
N TYR A 349 62.21 -0.90 -50.41
CA TYR A 349 61.31 -1.06 -49.27
C TYR A 349 60.69 -2.45 -49.29
N SER A 350 60.64 -3.08 -48.12
CA SER A 350 59.95 -4.34 -47.93
C SER A 350 59.18 -4.29 -46.62
N GLY A 351 57.88 -4.57 -46.68
CA GLY A 351 57.03 -4.56 -45.51
C GLY A 351 55.70 -5.25 -45.72
N ILE A 352 55.11 -5.68 -44.62
CA ILE A 352 53.80 -6.35 -44.60
C ILE A 352 52.90 -5.64 -43.62
N GLN A 353 51.74 -5.16 -44.08
CA GLN A 353 50.69 -4.66 -43.19
C GLN A 353 49.75 -5.81 -42.85
N ILE A 354 49.79 -6.30 -41.60
CA ILE A 354 48.82 -7.30 -41.14
C ILE A 354 47.54 -6.62 -40.65
N GLU A 355 46.40 -7.21 -40.94
CA GLU A 355 45.08 -6.82 -40.44
C GLU A 355 44.48 -7.96 -39.61
N LEU A 356 44.19 -7.68 -38.34
CA LEU A 356 43.59 -8.62 -37.39
C LEU A 356 42.27 -8.07 -36.85
N SER A 357 41.30 -8.95 -36.65
CA SER A 357 40.05 -8.67 -35.95
C SER A 357 40.27 -8.87 -34.45
N VAL A 358 40.17 -7.83 -33.63
CA VAL A 358 40.32 -7.98 -32.18
C VAL A 358 39.06 -7.57 -31.46
N ASN A 359 38.68 -8.37 -30.48
CA ASN A 359 37.54 -8.06 -29.64
C ASN A 359 37.96 -7.04 -28.55
N ALA A 360 37.36 -5.86 -28.57
CA ALA A 360 37.68 -4.79 -27.62
C ALA A 360 37.30 -5.17 -26.16
N GLN A 361 36.26 -5.99 -25.98
CA GLN A 361 35.84 -6.47 -24.66
C GLN A 361 36.91 -7.39 -24.06
N ASP A 362 37.45 -8.33 -24.84
CA ASP A 362 38.52 -9.24 -24.37
C ASP A 362 39.76 -8.47 -23.89
N ILE A 363 40.13 -7.40 -24.61
CA ILE A 363 41.26 -6.53 -24.25
C ILE A 363 40.98 -5.84 -22.92
N LEU A 364 39.79 -5.30 -22.71
CA LEU A 364 39.41 -4.55 -21.51
C LEU A 364 39.24 -5.43 -20.29
N GLU A 365 38.71 -6.65 -20.47
CA GLU A 365 38.60 -7.64 -19.41
C GLU A 365 39.98 -8.05 -18.90
N LYS A 366 40.92 -8.35 -19.82
CA LYS A 366 42.31 -8.66 -19.45
C LYS A 366 43.09 -7.45 -18.92
N SER A 367 42.75 -6.24 -19.35
CA SER A 367 43.31 -5.00 -18.81
C SER A 367 42.77 -4.64 -17.43
N GLY A 368 41.79 -5.37 -16.89
CA GLY A 368 41.21 -5.16 -15.56
C GLY A 368 40.26 -3.97 -15.46
N PHE A 369 39.77 -3.44 -16.59
CA PHE A 369 38.91 -2.24 -16.60
C PHE A 369 37.49 -2.53 -16.09
N ALA A 370 36.93 -3.69 -16.44
CA ALA A 370 35.75 -4.27 -15.81
C ALA A 370 35.62 -5.73 -16.22
N LYS A 371 35.49 -6.65 -15.27
CA LYS A 371 35.07 -8.03 -15.59
C LYS A 371 33.56 -8.02 -15.71
N SER A 372 33.03 -8.61 -16.79
CA SER A 372 31.57 -8.80 -16.95
C SER A 372 30.95 -9.46 -15.71
N ALA A 373 31.69 -10.36 -15.06
CA ALA A 373 31.32 -10.97 -13.79
C ALA A 373 31.14 -9.97 -12.62
N ASP A 374 31.97 -8.93 -12.52
CA ASP A 374 31.90 -7.94 -11.44
C ASP A 374 30.72 -6.98 -11.63
N ILE A 375 30.39 -6.65 -12.88
CA ILE A 375 29.21 -5.86 -13.23
C ILE A 375 27.94 -6.66 -12.92
N ASN A 376 27.86 -7.90 -13.39
CA ASN A 376 26.71 -8.76 -13.13
C ASN A 376 26.54 -9.00 -11.62
N LYS A 377 27.62 -9.24 -10.89
CA LYS A 377 27.57 -9.36 -9.43
C LYS A 377 27.02 -8.11 -8.76
N LYS A 378 27.42 -6.91 -9.19
CA LYS A 378 26.86 -5.65 -8.63
C LYS A 378 25.38 -5.49 -8.94
N ILE A 379 24.93 -5.93 -10.12
CA ILE A 379 23.52 -5.91 -10.51
C ILE A 379 22.74 -6.92 -9.69
N ASP A 380 23.25 -8.15 -9.55
CA ASP A 380 22.64 -9.21 -8.74
C ASP A 380 22.57 -8.77 -7.26
N ASP A 381 23.67 -8.24 -6.71
CA ASP A 381 23.72 -7.68 -5.35
C ASP A 381 22.67 -6.56 -5.18
N HIS A 382 22.44 -5.72 -6.20
CA HIS A 382 21.40 -4.68 -6.18
C HIS A 382 19.98 -5.25 -6.28
N VAL A 383 19.76 -6.24 -7.13
CA VAL A 383 18.46 -6.93 -7.30
C VAL A 383 18.09 -7.68 -6.02
N ASP A 384 19.07 -8.25 -5.34
CA ASP A 384 18.92 -8.99 -4.09
C ASP A 384 18.80 -8.07 -2.86
N ASP A 385 19.24 -6.80 -2.96
CA ASP A 385 19.10 -5.81 -1.89
C ASP A 385 17.62 -5.43 -1.67
N LYS A 386 16.98 -6.08 -0.70
CA LYS A 386 15.61 -5.76 -0.25
C LYS A 386 15.57 -4.63 0.80
N ASN A 387 16.70 -4.01 1.14
CA ASN A 387 16.77 -2.84 2.02
C ASN A 387 16.76 -1.51 1.24
N ASN A 388 16.65 -1.56 -0.09
CA ASN A 388 16.71 -0.40 -0.99
C ASN A 388 15.81 -0.64 -2.24
N PRO A 389 15.07 0.36 -2.73
CA PRO A 389 13.63 0.52 -2.57
C PRO A 389 12.74 -0.46 -3.39
N HIS A 390 13.05 -1.76 -3.48
CA HIS A 390 12.15 -2.74 -4.11
C HIS A 390 11.65 -3.78 -3.10
N GLY A 391 10.34 -3.77 -2.84
CA GLY A 391 9.68 -4.79 -2.00
C GLY A 391 9.76 -4.53 -0.49
N VAL A 392 9.64 -3.27 -0.06
CA VAL A 392 9.62 -2.93 1.38
C VAL A 392 8.51 -3.68 2.13
N THR A 393 8.89 -4.29 3.25
CA THR A 393 8.01 -5.04 4.15
C THR A 393 7.23 -4.11 5.06
N LYS A 394 6.08 -4.57 5.59
CA LYS A 394 5.31 -3.82 6.59
C LYS A 394 6.14 -3.40 7.80
N LYS A 395 7.13 -4.21 8.18
CA LYS A 395 8.08 -3.90 9.27
C LYS A 395 8.97 -2.70 8.94
N GLN A 396 9.48 -2.61 7.71
CA GLN A 396 10.36 -1.51 7.29
C GLN A 396 9.66 -0.15 7.29
N VAL A 397 8.34 -0.12 7.08
CA VAL A 397 7.54 1.12 7.11
C VAL A 397 6.80 1.34 8.44
N GLY A 398 7.07 0.54 9.47
CA GLY A 398 6.44 0.68 10.80
C GLY A 398 4.96 0.28 10.84
N LEU A 399 4.48 -0.49 9.88
CA LEU A 399 3.08 -0.92 9.72
C LEU A 399 2.88 -2.43 9.99
N GLU A 400 3.81 -3.10 10.66
CA GLU A 400 3.74 -4.55 10.94
C GLU A 400 2.48 -4.98 11.72
N ASN A 401 1.98 -4.10 12.59
CA ASN A 401 0.78 -4.33 13.37
C ASN A 401 -0.51 -3.93 12.64
N VAL A 402 -0.41 -3.37 11.43
CA VAL A 402 -1.57 -2.93 10.64
C VAL A 402 -2.07 -4.07 9.76
N GLY A 403 -3.24 -4.61 10.11
CA GLY A 403 -3.96 -5.61 9.30
C GLY A 403 -4.36 -5.05 7.93
N ASN A 404 -4.41 -5.90 6.90
CA ASN A 404 -4.92 -5.52 5.58
C ASN A 404 -6.42 -5.82 5.48
N TYR A 405 -7.22 -5.09 6.26
CA TYR A 405 -8.66 -5.28 6.31
C TYR A 405 -9.39 -4.24 5.44
N SER A 406 -10.49 -4.66 4.82
CA SER A 406 -11.40 -3.74 4.13
C SER A 406 -12.32 -3.03 5.13
N PHE A 407 -12.93 -1.92 4.73
CA PHE A 407 -13.98 -1.29 5.53
C PHE A 407 -15.26 -2.15 5.52
N ALA A 408 -15.97 -2.17 6.65
CA ALA A 408 -17.30 -2.78 6.74
C ALA A 408 -18.32 -1.94 5.95
N ASN A 409 -19.21 -2.59 5.21
CA ASN A 409 -20.39 -1.92 4.64
C ASN A 409 -21.44 -1.61 5.73
N ASP A 410 -22.45 -0.82 5.40
CA ASP A 410 -23.49 -0.39 6.36
C ASP A 410 -24.20 -1.57 7.05
N GLY A 411 -24.47 -2.67 6.34
CA GLY A 411 -25.11 -3.87 6.91
C GLY A 411 -24.17 -4.65 7.84
N GLU A 412 -22.91 -4.82 7.44
CA GLU A 412 -21.87 -5.47 8.27
C GLU A 412 -21.62 -4.67 9.56
N ALA A 413 -21.63 -3.35 9.46
CA ALA A 413 -21.47 -2.42 10.57
C ALA A 413 -22.61 -2.55 11.60
N VAL A 414 -23.87 -2.55 11.14
CA VAL A 414 -25.05 -2.70 12.00
C VAL A 414 -25.10 -4.07 12.67
N ALA A 415 -24.72 -5.12 11.94
CA ALA A 415 -24.67 -6.48 12.49
C ALA A 415 -23.60 -6.63 13.59
N GLY A 416 -22.45 -5.95 13.46
CA GLY A 416 -21.42 -5.91 14.49
C GLY A 416 -20.73 -7.25 14.77
N THR A 417 -20.75 -8.20 13.82
CA THR A 417 -20.23 -9.57 14.02
C THR A 417 -18.82 -9.82 13.47
N SER A 418 -18.31 -8.94 12.60
CA SER A 418 -17.02 -9.14 11.92
C SER A 418 -15.83 -8.60 12.73
N SER A 419 -14.82 -9.43 12.93
CA SER A 419 -13.54 -9.07 13.58
C SER A 419 -12.41 -8.71 12.60
N THR A 420 -12.69 -8.69 11.29
CA THR A 420 -11.68 -8.53 10.21
C THR A 420 -12.00 -7.36 9.28
N LYS A 421 -12.69 -6.35 9.79
CA LYS A 421 -13.10 -5.15 9.04
C LYS A 421 -12.83 -3.89 9.84
N TYR A 422 -12.49 -2.80 9.15
CA TYR A 422 -12.39 -1.47 9.75
C TYR A 422 -13.73 -0.74 9.74
N MET A 423 -13.91 0.14 10.72
CA MET A 423 -15.08 1.00 10.87
C MET A 423 -14.71 2.47 10.63
N HIS A 424 -15.61 3.23 10.01
CA HIS A 424 -15.48 4.68 9.88
C HIS A 424 -16.61 5.38 10.66
N PRO A 425 -16.49 6.68 11.00
CA PRO A 425 -17.40 7.37 11.93
C PRO A 425 -18.89 7.23 11.60
N LYS A 426 -19.27 7.30 10.31
CA LYS A 426 -20.65 7.06 9.86
C LYS A 426 -21.15 5.68 10.30
N ASN A 427 -20.42 4.63 10.00
CA ASN A 427 -20.87 3.26 10.25
C ASN A 427 -20.91 2.94 11.76
N VAL A 428 -20.06 3.60 12.55
CA VAL A 428 -20.17 3.56 14.03
C VAL A 428 -21.48 4.19 14.47
N SER A 429 -21.86 5.35 13.91
CA SER A 429 -23.14 6.00 14.19
C SER A 429 -24.33 5.11 13.80
N ASP A 430 -24.26 4.44 12.65
CA ASP A 430 -25.35 3.58 12.17
C ASP A 430 -25.49 2.31 13.02
N ALA A 431 -24.38 1.69 13.44
CA ALA A 431 -24.38 0.55 14.36
C ALA A 431 -25.04 0.91 15.71
N ILE A 432 -24.74 2.08 16.26
CA ILE A 432 -25.34 2.58 17.50
C ILE A 432 -26.85 2.80 17.32
N LYS A 433 -27.27 3.43 16.21
CA LYS A 433 -28.70 3.68 15.92
C LYS A 433 -29.49 2.38 15.71
N GLY A 434 -28.90 1.37 15.08
CA GLY A 434 -29.56 0.09 14.85
C GLY A 434 -29.81 -0.72 16.12
N GLN A 435 -29.05 -0.48 17.20
CA GLN A 435 -29.14 -1.25 18.45
C GLN A 435 -29.84 -0.50 19.60
N ALA A 436 -30.03 0.82 19.51
CA ALA A 436 -30.62 1.64 20.56
C ALA A 436 -32.14 1.90 20.37
N VAL A 437 -32.86 2.03 21.49
CA VAL A 437 -34.24 2.56 21.49
C VAL A 437 -34.18 4.07 21.33
N THR A 438 -34.87 4.62 20.33
CA THR A 438 -34.93 6.05 20.03
C THR A 438 -36.12 6.71 20.71
N GLN A 439 -36.04 8.01 21.00
CA GLN A 439 -37.15 8.78 21.60
C GLN A 439 -38.29 9.07 20.61
N THR A 440 -38.08 8.81 19.32
CA THR A 440 -39.03 9.08 18.23
C THR A 440 -38.97 7.96 17.20
N GLY A 441 -40.03 7.81 16.40
CA GLY A 441 -40.15 6.80 15.35
C GLY A 441 -40.67 5.46 15.85
N ASP A 442 -41.29 4.70 14.95
CA ASP A 442 -41.83 3.37 15.26
C ASP A 442 -40.68 2.34 15.37
N GLN A 443 -40.62 1.59 16.46
CA GLN A 443 -39.60 0.58 16.70
C GLN A 443 -40.19 -0.71 17.28
N PHE A 444 -39.69 -1.85 16.82
CA PHE A 444 -39.95 -3.14 17.45
C PHE A 444 -38.88 -3.40 18.53
N ILE A 445 -39.31 -3.61 19.78
CA ILE A 445 -38.40 -3.82 20.92
C ILE A 445 -38.66 -5.22 21.51
N ALA A 446 -37.66 -6.11 21.39
CA ALA A 446 -37.74 -7.47 21.93
C ALA A 446 -37.28 -7.57 23.40
N GLY A 447 -37.66 -8.66 24.06
CA GLY A 447 -37.26 -9.01 25.43
C GLY A 447 -38.09 -8.32 26.53
N VAL A 448 -37.91 -8.77 27.76
CA VAL A 448 -38.58 -8.19 28.94
C VAL A 448 -38.04 -6.79 29.22
N LYS A 449 -38.94 -5.84 29.53
CA LYS A 449 -38.62 -4.45 29.86
C LYS A 449 -39.17 -4.12 31.24
N ASP A 450 -38.26 -3.94 32.19
CA ASP A 450 -38.59 -3.66 33.58
C ASP A 450 -38.55 -2.14 33.82
N PHE A 451 -39.72 -1.50 33.86
CA PHE A 451 -39.86 -0.07 34.14
C PHE A 451 -39.97 0.15 35.66
N THR A 452 -38.87 0.52 36.31
CA THR A 452 -38.80 0.72 37.78
C THR A 452 -39.44 2.01 38.27
N GLY A 453 -39.65 2.99 37.39
CA GLY A 453 -40.25 4.30 37.70
C GLY A 453 -41.73 4.45 37.32
N GLY A 454 -42.40 3.36 36.91
CA GLY A 454 -43.75 3.39 36.36
C GLY A 454 -43.78 3.69 34.84
N LEU A 455 -44.84 3.22 34.17
CA LEU A 455 -45.04 3.41 32.73
C LEU A 455 -46.19 4.40 32.48
N GLN A 456 -45.95 5.39 31.63
CA GLN A 456 -46.96 6.35 31.19
C GLN A 456 -47.11 6.32 29.67
N ALA A 457 -48.34 6.38 29.18
CA ALA A 457 -48.65 6.59 27.77
C ALA A 457 -49.46 7.87 27.64
N SER A 458 -48.99 8.84 26.86
CA SER A 458 -49.61 10.18 26.74
C SER A 458 -49.86 10.87 28.10
N GLY A 459 -48.93 10.69 29.05
CA GLY A 459 -49.01 11.28 30.39
C GLY A 459 -49.97 10.57 31.37
N LEU A 460 -50.58 9.45 30.98
CA LEU A 460 -51.47 8.67 31.85
C LEU A 460 -50.78 7.40 32.37
N PRO A 461 -50.86 7.08 33.67
CA PRO A 461 -50.35 5.82 34.23
C PRO A 461 -51.06 4.61 33.61
N VAL A 462 -50.31 3.60 33.20
CA VAL A 462 -50.87 2.36 32.67
C VAL A 462 -51.11 1.38 33.83
N THR A 463 -52.37 1.03 34.13
CA THR A 463 -52.74 0.10 35.23
C THR A 463 -53.71 -1.01 34.75
N ALA A 464 -53.14 -2.22 34.58
CA ALA A 464 -53.71 -3.57 34.59
C ALA A 464 -54.88 -3.98 33.64
N GLY A 465 -54.73 -5.17 33.04
CA GLY A 465 -55.62 -5.74 32.02
C GLY A 465 -57.11 -5.85 32.37
N TYR A 466 -57.89 -6.19 31.34
CA TYR A 466 -59.35 -6.29 31.36
C TYR A 466 -59.78 -7.66 30.82
N VAL A 467 -60.59 -8.40 31.58
CA VAL A 467 -61.20 -9.66 31.13
C VAL A 467 -62.62 -9.76 31.68
N SER A 468 -63.55 -10.26 30.85
CA SER A 468 -64.94 -10.44 31.20
C SER A 468 -65.42 -11.83 30.80
N LYS A 469 -66.19 -12.48 31.66
CA LYS A 469 -66.82 -13.78 31.41
C LYS A 469 -68.33 -13.67 31.63
N ALA A 470 -69.11 -14.26 30.74
CA ALA A 470 -70.56 -14.39 30.93
C ALA A 470 -70.86 -15.37 32.09
N ILE A 471 -71.77 -14.99 32.98
CA ILE A 471 -72.36 -15.89 33.97
C ILE A 471 -73.62 -16.49 33.35
N THR A 472 -73.67 -17.82 33.28
CA THR A 472 -74.78 -18.56 32.67
C THR A 472 -75.31 -19.61 33.64
N ASP A 473 -76.36 -20.34 33.23
CA ASP A 473 -76.83 -21.49 33.99
C ASP A 473 -75.71 -22.50 34.29
N ALA A 474 -74.66 -22.61 33.47
CA ALA A 474 -73.53 -23.52 33.75
C ALA A 474 -72.78 -23.19 35.06
N ASP A 475 -72.83 -21.95 35.52
CA ASP A 475 -72.13 -21.49 36.73
C ASP A 475 -72.99 -21.64 38.01
N ARG A 476 -74.22 -22.17 37.90
CA ARG A 476 -75.17 -22.30 39.02
C ARG A 476 -74.70 -23.33 40.05
N ALA A 477 -74.83 -22.97 41.33
CA ALA A 477 -74.47 -23.84 42.44
C ALA A 477 -75.60 -24.83 42.81
N ASP A 478 -76.87 -24.40 42.70
CA ASP A 478 -78.06 -25.22 42.86
C ASP A 478 -78.68 -25.51 41.49
N LEU A 479 -78.52 -26.75 41.02
CA LEU A 479 -78.96 -27.18 39.69
C LEU A 479 -80.47 -27.38 39.57
N ASN A 480 -81.19 -27.50 40.69
CA ASN A 480 -82.58 -27.94 40.72
C ASN A 480 -83.57 -26.77 40.87
N ASN A 481 -83.17 -25.70 41.56
CA ASN A 481 -84.09 -24.61 41.93
C ASN A 481 -83.72 -23.28 41.27
N ILE A 482 -82.48 -23.12 40.80
CA ILE A 482 -81.99 -21.90 40.16
C ILE A 482 -81.94 -22.11 38.64
N THR A 483 -82.58 -21.20 37.93
CA THR A 483 -82.73 -21.21 36.46
C THR A 483 -82.65 -19.78 35.92
N GLU A 484 -82.55 -19.62 34.60
CA GLU A 484 -82.53 -18.31 33.94
C GLU A 484 -81.38 -17.42 34.45
N VAL A 485 -80.21 -18.00 34.71
CA VAL A 485 -79.01 -17.24 35.11
C VAL A 485 -78.41 -16.54 33.90
N ASN A 486 -78.29 -15.22 33.98
CA ASN A 486 -77.62 -14.42 32.95
C ASN A 486 -76.95 -13.17 33.55
N GLY A 487 -75.68 -12.95 33.22
CA GLY A 487 -74.94 -11.77 33.64
C GLY A 487 -73.49 -11.79 33.22
N LEU A 488 -72.68 -10.95 33.87
CA LEU A 488 -71.27 -10.77 33.60
C LEU A 488 -70.46 -10.74 34.90
N ILE A 489 -69.26 -11.31 34.85
CA ILE A 489 -68.20 -11.10 35.82
C ILE A 489 -66.99 -10.50 35.10
N THR A 490 -66.50 -9.38 35.58
CA THR A 490 -65.41 -8.60 34.96
C THR A 490 -64.29 -8.41 35.96
N ARG A 491 -63.04 -8.62 35.53
CA ARG A 491 -61.85 -8.34 36.31
C ARG A 491 -61.05 -7.20 35.68
N ILE A 492 -60.73 -6.20 36.50
CA ILE A 492 -59.88 -5.06 36.16
C ILE A 492 -58.77 -5.01 37.21
N GLY A 493 -57.57 -5.44 36.83
CA GLY A 493 -56.49 -5.65 37.81
C GLY A 493 -56.88 -6.66 38.91
N ASN A 494 -56.87 -6.20 40.17
CA ASN A 494 -57.24 -7.01 41.34
C ASN A 494 -58.68 -6.77 41.81
N LEU A 495 -59.49 -6.03 41.06
CA LEU A 495 -60.90 -5.81 41.36
C LEU A 495 -61.76 -6.68 40.45
N VAL A 496 -62.72 -7.38 41.06
CA VAL A 496 -63.75 -8.14 40.35
C VAL A 496 -65.08 -7.45 40.55
N PHE A 497 -65.78 -7.18 39.45
CA PHE A 497 -67.15 -6.71 39.41
C PHE A 497 -68.06 -7.83 38.93
N VAL A 498 -69.21 -8.01 39.57
CA VAL A 498 -70.23 -8.97 39.16
C VAL A 498 -71.57 -8.29 39.01
N ALA A 499 -72.33 -8.65 37.99
CA ALA A 499 -73.72 -8.26 37.83
C ALA A 499 -74.48 -9.35 37.08
N PHE A 500 -75.48 -9.96 37.70
CA PHE A 500 -76.27 -11.01 37.08
C PHE A 500 -77.69 -11.08 37.64
N ASN A 501 -78.54 -11.80 36.93
CA ASN A 501 -79.87 -12.17 37.37
C ASN A 501 -80.01 -13.69 37.47
N PHE A 502 -80.98 -14.14 38.25
CA PHE A 502 -81.38 -15.54 38.36
C PHE A 502 -82.85 -15.64 38.73
N LYS A 503 -83.47 -16.78 38.47
CA LYS A 503 -84.84 -17.11 38.90
C LYS A 503 -84.85 -18.33 39.80
N CYS A 504 -85.56 -18.22 40.92
CA CYS A 504 -85.77 -19.34 41.84
C CYS A 504 -87.18 -19.92 41.65
N SER A 505 -87.26 -21.20 41.28
CA SER A 505 -88.54 -21.89 41.00
C SER A 505 -89.22 -22.43 42.25
N ASN A 506 -88.45 -22.79 43.28
CA ASN A 506 -88.98 -23.27 44.56
C ASN A 506 -88.06 -22.91 45.73
N TRP A 507 -88.52 -22.01 46.58
CA TRP A 507 -87.92 -21.65 47.85
C TRP A 507 -88.62 -22.40 48.98
N ALA A 508 -87.99 -23.47 49.47
CA ALA A 508 -88.56 -24.28 50.54
C ALA A 508 -88.69 -23.47 51.84
N SER A 509 -89.77 -23.73 52.59
CA SER A 509 -89.99 -23.14 53.91
C SER A 509 -88.84 -23.49 54.85
N GLY A 510 -88.28 -22.50 55.56
CA GLY A 510 -87.16 -22.67 56.50
C GLY A 510 -85.75 -22.54 55.91
N VAL A 511 -85.58 -22.30 54.59
CA VAL A 511 -84.26 -22.06 53.98
C VAL A 511 -83.83 -20.60 54.14
N GLU A 512 -82.76 -20.37 54.92
CA GLU A 512 -82.21 -19.04 55.20
C GLU A 512 -81.51 -18.41 53.99
N THR A 513 -80.55 -19.11 53.36
CA THR A 513 -79.90 -18.69 52.12
C THR A 513 -79.79 -19.87 51.17
N ARG A 514 -79.75 -19.59 49.86
CA ARG A 514 -79.54 -20.59 48.81
C ARG A 514 -78.26 -20.26 48.03
N TRP A 515 -77.52 -21.29 47.63
CA TRP A 515 -76.31 -21.15 46.82
C TRP A 515 -76.68 -20.88 45.36
N ILE A 516 -76.29 -19.71 44.85
CA ILE A 516 -76.72 -19.24 43.53
C ILE A 516 -75.64 -19.53 42.48
N ILE A 517 -74.44 -18.94 42.62
CA ILE A 517 -73.35 -19.04 41.63
C ILE A 517 -72.06 -19.54 42.29
N LYS A 518 -71.36 -20.46 41.63
CA LYS A 518 -69.96 -20.79 41.95
C LYS A 518 -69.05 -19.83 41.18
N VAL A 519 -68.23 -19.05 41.89
CA VAL A 519 -67.34 -18.09 41.24
C VAL A 519 -66.21 -18.83 40.49
N PRO A 520 -66.02 -18.56 39.17
CA PRO A 520 -64.98 -19.22 38.38
C PRO A 520 -63.56 -18.91 38.88
N THR A 521 -62.61 -19.81 38.57
CA THR A 521 -61.18 -19.54 38.74
C THR A 521 -60.76 -18.30 37.97
N GLY A 522 -59.86 -17.53 38.56
CA GLY A 522 -59.41 -16.21 38.11
C GLY A 522 -60.30 -15.04 38.54
N TYR A 523 -61.41 -15.30 39.24
CA TYR A 523 -62.32 -14.27 39.75
C TYR A 523 -62.65 -14.42 41.25
N ARG A 524 -62.04 -15.41 41.92
CA ARG A 524 -62.34 -15.74 43.33
C ARG A 524 -61.94 -14.61 44.28
N ARG A 525 -62.71 -14.41 45.34
CA ARG A 525 -62.40 -13.41 46.36
C ARG A 525 -61.16 -13.77 47.16
N ASP A 526 -60.49 -12.75 47.68
CA ASP A 526 -59.42 -12.92 48.66
C ASP A 526 -59.96 -13.55 49.96
N SER A 527 -59.28 -14.61 50.43
CA SER A 527 -59.56 -15.29 51.69
C SER A 527 -59.19 -14.47 52.92
N GLY A 528 -58.34 -13.44 52.77
CA GLY A 528 -57.97 -12.50 53.84
C GLY A 528 -59.06 -11.49 54.22
N LEU A 529 -60.14 -11.40 53.43
CA LEU A 529 -61.27 -10.51 53.67
C LEU A 529 -62.34 -11.13 54.61
N PRO A 530 -63.27 -10.34 55.19
CA PRO A 530 -64.30 -10.83 56.12
C PRO A 530 -65.11 -12.03 55.59
N ALA A 531 -65.56 -12.91 56.50
CA ALA A 531 -66.17 -14.21 56.15
C ALA A 531 -67.29 -14.14 55.10
N GLN A 532 -68.02 -13.02 55.04
CA GLN A 532 -68.99 -12.71 54.01
C GLN A 532 -68.75 -11.29 53.50
N ILE A 533 -68.68 -11.11 52.18
CA ILE A 533 -68.71 -9.78 51.55
C ILE A 533 -70.15 -9.52 51.09
N PRO A 534 -70.81 -8.45 51.57
CA PRO A 534 -72.16 -8.13 51.17
C PRO A 534 -72.22 -7.75 49.68
N LEU A 535 -73.23 -8.28 48.99
CA LEU A 535 -73.56 -7.93 47.62
C LEU A 535 -74.93 -7.23 47.62
N VAL A 536 -75.13 -6.35 46.65
CA VAL A 536 -76.41 -5.67 46.45
C VAL A 536 -77.38 -6.65 45.81
N LEU A 537 -78.56 -6.79 46.40
CA LEU A 537 -79.68 -7.53 45.84
C LEU A 537 -80.86 -6.58 45.63
N THR A 538 -81.34 -6.50 44.39
CA THR A 538 -82.50 -5.66 44.07
C THR A 538 -83.79 -6.35 44.49
N ARG A 539 -84.63 -5.62 45.24
CA ARG A 539 -85.90 -6.13 45.74
C ARG A 539 -86.97 -6.22 44.66
N ASN A 540 -87.67 -7.36 44.60
CA ASN A 540 -88.94 -7.50 43.89
C ASN A 540 -90.09 -7.65 44.90
N ALA A 541 -91.35 -7.48 44.46
CA ALA A 541 -92.53 -7.45 45.33
C ALA A 541 -92.79 -8.75 46.13
N ASN A 542 -92.17 -9.87 45.75
CA ASN A 542 -92.35 -11.19 46.36
C ASN A 542 -91.21 -11.58 47.31
N GLN A 543 -90.22 -10.71 47.53
CA GLN A 543 -89.06 -11.02 48.38
C GLN A 543 -89.29 -10.67 49.86
N SER A 544 -88.62 -11.42 50.74
CA SER A 544 -88.67 -11.18 52.20
C SER A 544 -88.11 -9.81 52.60
N ALA A 545 -88.63 -9.26 53.71
CA ALA A 545 -88.14 -8.02 54.31
C ALA A 545 -86.68 -8.08 54.79
N ASP A 546 -86.06 -9.26 54.82
CA ASP A 546 -84.64 -9.49 55.15
C ASP A 546 -83.81 -10.05 53.97
N ALA A 547 -84.28 -9.83 52.74
CA ALA A 547 -83.57 -10.23 51.52
C ALA A 547 -82.15 -9.64 51.48
N ARG A 548 -81.17 -10.50 51.17
CA ARG A 548 -79.73 -10.19 51.22
C ARG A 548 -78.95 -11.09 50.26
N ALA A 549 -77.80 -10.63 49.79
CA ALA A 549 -76.85 -11.44 49.03
C ALA A 549 -75.43 -11.26 49.59
N VAL A 550 -74.64 -12.32 49.55
CA VAL A 550 -73.25 -12.32 50.01
C VAL A 550 -72.40 -13.26 49.15
N ILE A 551 -71.10 -13.02 49.11
CA ILE A 551 -70.11 -14.04 48.70
C ILE A 551 -69.34 -14.52 49.93
N ASP A 552 -69.34 -15.84 50.14
CA ASP A 552 -68.70 -16.49 51.28
C ASP A 552 -67.23 -16.90 50.99
N GLN A 553 -66.52 -17.38 52.01
CA GLN A 553 -65.14 -17.88 51.88
C GLN A 553 -64.99 -19.10 50.95
N SER A 554 -66.09 -19.80 50.63
CA SER A 554 -66.08 -20.92 49.67
C SER A 554 -66.17 -20.45 48.21
N ASN A 555 -66.15 -19.13 47.96
CA ASN A 555 -66.31 -18.52 46.64
C ASN A 555 -67.68 -18.84 46.01
N ILE A 556 -68.72 -18.93 46.84
CA ILE A 556 -70.09 -19.14 46.40
C ILE A 556 -70.89 -17.87 46.70
N ILE A 557 -71.58 -17.36 45.69
CA ILE A 557 -72.56 -16.29 45.86
C ILE A 557 -73.84 -16.91 46.40
N GLN A 558 -74.26 -16.49 47.59
CA GLN A 558 -75.47 -16.92 48.25
C GLN A 558 -76.47 -15.78 48.35
N ALA A 559 -77.76 -16.09 48.28
CA ALA A 559 -78.82 -15.10 48.44
C ALA A 559 -79.95 -15.60 49.34
N LYS A 560 -80.66 -14.68 49.98
CA LYS A 560 -82.02 -14.85 50.52
C LYS A 560 -82.91 -13.93 49.71
N SER A 561 -83.81 -14.51 48.92
CA SER A 561 -84.67 -13.74 48.01
C SER A 561 -86.10 -14.24 47.99
N GLY A 562 -86.32 -15.56 47.94
CA GLY A 562 -87.64 -16.15 47.75
C GLY A 562 -87.87 -16.60 46.30
N ASN A 563 -89.12 -16.89 45.94
CA ASN A 563 -89.49 -17.34 44.60
C ASN A 563 -89.48 -16.19 43.58
N GLY A 564 -89.10 -16.48 42.34
CA GLY A 564 -89.08 -15.53 41.23
C GLY A 564 -87.69 -14.97 40.89
N SER A 565 -87.65 -13.93 40.07
CA SER A 565 -86.42 -13.37 39.50
C SER A 565 -85.75 -12.34 40.41
N SER A 566 -84.44 -12.43 40.58
CA SER A 566 -83.64 -11.55 41.44
C SER A 566 -82.38 -11.09 40.73
N TYR A 567 -81.88 -9.92 41.10
CA TYR A 567 -80.69 -9.30 40.50
C TYR A 567 -79.66 -9.06 41.59
N ILE A 568 -78.42 -9.48 41.34
CA ILE A 568 -77.30 -9.30 42.26
C ILE A 568 -76.18 -8.57 41.54
N SER A 569 -75.60 -7.57 42.21
CA SER A 569 -74.37 -6.94 41.78
C SER A 569 -73.45 -6.64 42.97
N GLY A 570 -72.17 -6.48 42.69
CA GLY A 570 -71.21 -6.07 43.70
C GLY A 570 -69.78 -6.21 43.21
N MET A 571 -68.85 -6.02 44.14
CA MET A 571 -67.44 -6.07 43.84
C MET A 571 -66.63 -6.64 45.00
N TRP A 572 -65.47 -7.20 44.68
CA TRP A 572 -64.51 -7.66 45.68
C TRP A 572 -63.08 -7.60 45.13
N VAL A 573 -62.11 -7.71 46.04
CA VAL A 573 -60.70 -7.88 45.68
C VAL A 573 -60.40 -9.36 45.44
N THR A 574 -59.63 -9.66 44.40
CA THR A 574 -59.15 -10.99 44.05
C THR A 574 -57.62 -11.05 44.10
N ASN A 575 -57.10 -12.15 44.65
CA ASN A 575 -55.69 -12.54 44.54
C ASN A 575 -55.54 -13.80 43.66
N ASP A 576 -56.60 -14.19 42.95
CA ASP A 576 -56.59 -15.36 42.08
C ASP A 576 -55.67 -15.10 40.88
N GLU A 577 -55.04 -16.15 40.35
CA GLU A 577 -54.23 -16.02 39.12
C GLU A 577 -55.09 -15.49 37.97
N TRP A 578 -54.49 -14.85 36.96
CA TRP A 578 -55.26 -14.35 35.83
C TRP A 578 -55.98 -15.50 35.11
N PRO A 579 -57.28 -15.36 34.74
CA PRO A 579 -57.96 -16.39 33.97
C PRO A 579 -57.22 -16.60 32.64
N ASN A 580 -56.86 -17.85 32.33
CA ASN A 580 -56.30 -18.24 31.04
C ASN A 580 -57.32 -18.13 29.90
#